data_AF-A0A2E8X2T6-F1
#
_entry.id   AF-A0A2E8X2T6-F1
#
_cell.length_a   1.000
_cell.length_b   1.000
_cell.length_c   1.000
_cell.angle_alpha   90.00
_cell.angle_beta   90.00
_cell.angle_gamma   90.00
#
_symmetry.space_group_name_H-M   'P 1'
#
loop_
_entity.id
_entity.type
_entity.pdbx_description
1 polymer ?
#
loop_
_entity_poly.entity_id
_entity_poly.type
_entity_poly.pdbx_seq_one_letter_code
_entity_poly.pdbx_strand_id
1 'polypeptide(L)' 'MLVTSRTSWHSDHPPACTCVACTDFKRAKNQIKGKIGRNQKCPCGSGVKYKKCHGN' A
#
# COMPACT_ATOMS: atom_id res chain seq x y z
N MET A 1 -25.90 -13.25 6.28
CA MET A 1 -24.90 -13.06 5.20
C MET A 1 -23.96 -11.94 5.58
N LEU A 2 -22.82 -12.19 6.24
CA LEU A 2 -21.65 -11.30 6.24
C LEU A 2 -20.45 -12.13 6.71
N VAL A 3 -19.79 -12.80 5.78
CA VAL A 3 -18.49 -13.46 6.00
C VAL A 3 -17.42 -12.38 6.16
N THR A 4 -17.28 -11.83 7.36
CA THR A 4 -16.08 -11.07 7.72
C THR A 4 -14.99 -12.03 8.19
N SER A 5 -14.62 -12.98 7.33
CA SER A 5 -13.33 -13.63 7.47
C SER A 5 -12.31 -12.53 7.23
N ARG A 6 -11.55 -12.15 8.27
CA ARG A 6 -10.30 -11.39 8.08
C ARG A 6 -9.34 -12.30 7.31
N THR A 7 -9.58 -12.52 6.02
CA THR A 7 -8.54 -13.07 5.17
C THR A 7 -7.41 -12.06 5.19
N SER A 8 -6.23 -12.53 5.60
CA SER A 8 -5.04 -11.70 5.59
C SER A 8 -4.86 -11.20 4.16
N TRP A 9 -4.60 -9.90 3.99
CA TRP A 9 -4.40 -9.27 2.67
C TRP A 9 -3.48 -10.10 1.77
N HIS A 10 -2.46 -10.74 2.36
CA HIS A 10 -1.48 -11.58 1.67
C HIS A 10 -2.07 -12.80 0.94
N SER A 11 -3.22 -13.33 1.36
CA SER A 11 -3.84 -14.50 0.73
C SER A 11 -4.63 -14.14 -0.53
N ASP A 12 -5.34 -13.01 -0.52
CA ASP A 12 -6.11 -12.52 -1.67
C ASP A 12 -5.26 -11.73 -2.67
N HIS A 13 -4.09 -11.24 -2.24
CA HIS A 13 -3.19 -10.42 -3.04
C HIS A 13 -1.76 -10.97 -2.98
N PRO A 14 -1.43 -11.99 -3.80
CA PRO A 14 -0.08 -12.49 -3.89
C PRO A 14 0.87 -11.41 -4.42
N PRO A 15 2.18 -11.47 -4.10
CA PRO A 15 3.18 -10.49 -4.59
C PRO A 15 3.25 -10.39 -6.12
N ALA A 16 2.84 -11.46 -6.82
CA ALA A 16 2.73 -11.52 -8.28
C ALA A 16 1.44 -10.90 -8.85
N CYS A 17 0.55 -10.32 -8.04
CA CYS A 17 -0.70 -9.74 -8.51
C CYS A 17 -0.46 -8.59 -9.51
N THR A 18 -1.18 -8.65 -10.64
CA THR A 18 -1.12 -7.73 -11.78
C THR A 18 -2.42 -6.96 -12.00
N CYS A 19 -3.34 -6.95 -11.02
CA CYS A 19 -4.58 -6.18 -11.12
C CYS A 19 -4.29 -4.67 -11.24
N VAL A 20 -5.24 -3.93 -11.82
CA VAL A 20 -5.12 -2.49 -12.10
C VAL A 20 -4.71 -1.71 -10.85
N ALA A 21 -5.35 -1.99 -9.70
CA ALA A 21 -5.00 -1.39 -8.42
C ALA A 21 -3.54 -1.66 -8.02
N CYS A 22 -3.05 -2.91 -8.13
CA CYS A 22 -1.66 -3.24 -7.83
C CYS A 22 -0.67 -2.58 -8.79
N THR A 23 -0.99 -2.48 -10.08
CA THR A 23 -0.14 -1.78 -11.04
C THR A 23 -0.06 -0.29 -10.79
N ASP A 24 -1.18 0.34 -10.40
CA ASP A 24 -1.22 1.76 -10.03
C ASP A 24 -0.43 2.03 -8.76
N PHE A 25 -0.56 1.19 -7.73
CA PHE A 25 0.27 1.28 -6.52
C PHE A 25 1.76 1.07 -6.81
N LYS A 26 2.13 0.09 -7.65
CA LYS A 26 3.52 -0.12 -8.08
C LYS A 26 4.04 1.10 -8.84
N ARG A 27 3.22 1.71 -9.70
CA ARG A 27 3.57 2.93 -10.44
C ARG A 27 3.72 4.12 -9.51
N ALA A 28 2.79 4.35 -8.58
CA ALA A 28 2.89 5.39 -7.56
C ALA A 28 4.12 5.21 -6.67
N LYS A 29 4.43 3.97 -6.27
CA LYS A 29 5.64 3.64 -5.51
C LYS A 29 6.91 3.93 -6.31
N ASN A 30 6.95 3.59 -7.61
CA ASN A 30 8.08 3.87 -8.49
C ASN A 30 8.22 5.36 -8.86
N GLN A 31 7.13 6.13 -8.85
CA GLN A 31 7.15 7.58 -9.05
C GLN A 31 7.80 8.29 -7.85
N ILE A 32 7.72 7.70 -6.65
CA ILE A 32 8.45 8.16 -5.47
C ILE A 32 9.87 7.59 -5.52
N LYS A 33 10.65 8.02 -6.51
CA LYS A 33 12.10 7.84 -6.56
C LYS A 33 12.86 8.82 -5.65
N GLY A 34 12.16 9.73 -4.97
CA GLY A 34 12.71 10.73 -4.05
C GLY A 34 12.48 10.40 -2.58
N LYS A 35 13.23 11.06 -1.68
CA LYS A 35 13.03 10.98 -0.23
C LYS A 35 11.61 11.45 0.12
N ILE A 36 10.75 10.52 0.52
CA ILE A 36 9.42 10.86 1.01
C ILE A 36 9.53 11.58 2.36
N GLY A 37 8.88 12.73 2.50
CA GLY A 37 8.89 13.50 3.74
C GLY A 37 8.18 12.74 4.87
N ARG A 38 8.75 12.70 6.08
CA ARG A 38 8.18 11.96 7.23
C ARG A 38 6.71 12.29 7.54
N ASN A 39 6.28 13.51 7.27
CA ASN A 39 4.91 13.97 7.53
C ASN A 39 3.95 13.80 6.35
N GLN A 40 4.42 13.41 5.15
CA GLN A 40 3.58 13.18 3.97
C GLN A 40 2.70 11.93 4.15
N LYS A 41 1.61 11.83 3.36
CA LYS A 41 0.76 10.63 3.34
C LYS A 41 1.57 9.42 2.89
N CYS A 42 1.33 8.28 3.52
CA CYS A 42 2.02 7.04 3.20
C CYS A 42 1.57 6.50 1.83
N PRO A 43 2.49 6.14 0.93
CA PRO A 43 2.15 5.76 -0.43
C PRO A 43 1.58 4.35 -0.57
N CYS A 44 1.51 3.58 0.53
CA CYS A 44 0.85 2.27 0.57
C CYS A 44 -0.69 2.36 0.63
N GLY A 45 -1.28 3.56 0.57
CA GLY A 45 -2.73 3.74 0.57
C GLY A 45 -3.39 3.66 1.94
N SER A 46 -2.61 3.58 3.04
CA SER A 46 -3.14 3.51 4.40
C SER A 46 -3.77 4.81 4.92
N GLY A 47 -3.60 5.92 4.19
CA GLY A 47 -4.14 7.25 4.56
C GLY A 47 -3.42 7.93 5.74
N VAL A 48 -2.54 7.24 6.46
CA VAL A 48 -1.77 7.78 7.58
C VAL A 48 -0.46 8.44 7.14
N LYS A 49 0.16 9.25 8.02
CA LYS A 49 1.46 9.88 7.76
C LYS A 49 2.57 8.82 7.63
N TYR A 50 3.55 9.04 6.74
CA TYR A 50 4.64 8.11 6.46
C TYR A 50 5.37 7.66 7.73
N LYS A 51 5.72 8.60 8.63
CA LYS A 51 6.36 8.30 9.93
C LYS A 51 5.56 7.38 10.86
N LYS A 52 4.25 7.23 10.66
CA LYS A 52 3.36 6.37 11.47
C LYS A 52 3.04 5.04 10.77
N CYS A 53 3.69 4.75 9.64
CA CYS A 53 3.39 3.58 8.84
C CYS A 53 4.70 2.89 8.41
N HIS A 54 5.32 3.35 7.32
CA HIS A 54 6.56 2.78 6.78
C HIS A 54 7.82 3.64 7.05
N GLY A 55 7.67 4.74 7.79
CA GLY A 55 8.74 5.70 8.10
C GLY A 55 9.36 5.51 9.49
N ASN A 56 9.31 4.29 10.01
CA ASN A 56 10.12 3.83 11.12
C ASN A 56 11.34 3.09 10.56
#